data_AF-A0A3A5LKF0-F1
#
_entry.id   AF-A0A3A5LKF0-F1
#
_cell.length_a   1.000
_cell.length_b   1.000
_cell.length_c   1.000
_cell.angle_alpha   90.00
_cell.angle_beta   90.00
_cell.angle_gamma   90.00
#
_symmetry.space_group_name_H-M   'P 1'
#
loop_
_entity.id
_entity.type
_entity.pdbx_description
1 polymer ?
#
loop_
_entity_poly.entity_id
_entity_poly.type
_entity_poly.pdbx_seq_one_letter_code
_entity_poly.pdbx_strand_id
1 'polypeptide(L)'
;MKVLGGFLGFCISVFNPVFANELSETRLFCQYKDAFKQHACLIEHAVQGINYSLNNTLSRNEMDIYRALEAMNLIQNIAGSGRYNYLTLTSEKSVALSMNEQSLMLKRGYGICGNHQVMFLQIMELLKVKARPVDFYYTDINGQSCNHAAAEVKIGKKWRYFDITWGSIWVKEKNNLSTLLSLEDVLDKKGKRMSGLNSWYLHFTYPRLVGDPLEYLTAKPLQILRNKGGLLTVPVVNNQAAFDGLPKYIGKTSSSSPLSMKFKDIPHSMEAIIDVQGKGGLCTKSAIETASGHYAIQLGKSLIQVAPGSELAIKGDDAYCYAVINNVEFIPDRDSYLQAKPLSYAALKLMAYVNDYAYKPTRSG
;
A
#
# COMPACT_ATOMS: atom_id res chain seq x y z
N MET A 1 46.70 59.31 4.92
CA MET A 1 45.47 59.85 5.53
C MET A 1 44.37 58.82 5.39
N LYS A 2 43.77 58.44 6.53
CA LYS A 2 42.62 57.54 6.68
C LYS A 2 41.32 58.23 6.23
N VAL A 3 40.29 57.42 5.94
CA VAL A 3 38.89 57.48 6.44
C VAL A 3 38.02 56.68 5.43
N LEU A 4 37.69 55.42 5.76
CA LEU A 4 36.40 54.89 6.27
C LEU A 4 35.31 54.64 5.21
N GLY A 5 35.01 53.34 5.01
CA GLY A 5 33.75 52.69 5.38
C GLY A 5 32.40 53.34 5.03
N GLY A 6 31.59 52.63 4.24
CA GLY A 6 30.16 52.88 4.06
C GLY A 6 29.42 51.59 3.72
N PHE A 7 28.74 51.03 4.72
CA PHE A 7 27.98 49.79 4.72
C PHE A 7 26.55 50.00 4.19
N LEU A 8 25.94 48.90 3.74
CA LEU A 8 24.51 48.62 3.53
C LEU A 8 23.48 49.61 4.15
N GLY A 9 22.46 49.94 3.36
CA GLY A 9 21.25 50.62 3.83
C GLY A 9 20.07 50.37 2.91
N PHE A 10 19.43 49.22 3.12
CA PHE A 10 18.19 48.77 2.50
C PHE A 10 17.06 49.81 2.69
N CYS A 11 16.69 50.56 1.65
CA CYS A 11 15.45 51.33 1.65
C CYS A 11 14.28 50.38 1.30
N ILE A 12 13.81 49.61 2.27
CA ILE A 12 12.42 49.14 2.22
C ILE A 12 11.56 50.37 2.46
N SER A 13 10.92 50.78 1.39
CA SER A 13 9.84 51.75 1.39
C SER A 13 8.78 51.34 2.42
N VAL A 14 8.62 52.21 3.42
CA VAL A 14 7.48 52.23 4.32
C VAL A 14 6.27 52.66 3.50
N PHE A 15 5.61 51.70 2.85
CA PHE A 15 4.28 51.93 2.28
C PHE A 15 3.24 51.87 3.42
N ASN A 16 2.45 52.94 3.50
CA ASN A 16 1.37 53.21 4.43
C ASN A 16 0.48 52.00 4.76
N PRO A 17 0.12 51.75 6.04
CA PRO A 17 -0.88 50.74 6.41
C PRO A 17 -2.34 51.25 6.28
N VAL A 18 -2.61 52.24 5.42
CA VAL A 18 -3.90 52.96 5.38
C VAL A 18 -4.85 52.47 4.26
N PHE A 19 -4.50 51.40 3.54
CA PHE A 19 -5.40 50.68 2.62
C PHE A 19 -5.66 49.22 3.06
N ALA A 20 -5.62 48.94 4.37
CA ALA A 20 -6.03 47.65 4.93
C ALA A 20 -7.53 47.61 5.32
N ASN A 21 -8.35 48.50 4.76
CA ASN A 21 -9.80 48.42 4.87
C ASN A 21 -10.35 47.61 3.69
N GLU A 22 -10.97 46.48 4.02
CA GLU A 22 -11.82 45.68 3.15
C GLU A 22 -11.13 45.15 1.88
N LEU A 23 -10.07 44.36 2.07
CA LEU A 23 -10.03 43.11 1.32
C LEU A 23 -11.24 42.32 1.83
N SER A 24 -12.40 42.54 1.20
CA SER A 24 -13.57 41.67 1.32
C SER A 24 -13.02 40.25 1.37
N GLU A 25 -13.41 39.46 2.36
CA GLU A 25 -13.07 38.04 2.42
C GLU A 25 -13.36 37.43 1.05
N THR A 26 -12.35 37.39 0.18
CA THR A 26 -12.40 36.68 -1.09
C THR A 26 -12.40 35.26 -0.61
N ARG A 27 -13.61 34.74 -0.41
CA ARG A 27 -13.93 33.43 0.14
C ARG A 27 -12.86 32.47 -0.36
N LEU A 28 -11.91 32.11 0.50
CA LEU A 28 -10.94 31.09 0.17
C LEU A 28 -11.77 29.82 -0.06
N PHE A 29 -12.02 29.46 -1.32
CA PHE A 29 -13.11 28.56 -1.76
C PHE A 29 -12.99 27.09 -1.27
N CYS A 30 -12.07 26.79 -0.36
CA CYS A 30 -11.81 25.46 0.19
C CYS A 30 -12.09 25.36 1.71
N GLN A 31 -13.15 25.97 2.21
CA GLN A 31 -13.55 25.84 3.62
C GLN A 31 -14.43 24.61 3.88
N TYR A 32 -13.87 23.42 3.67
CA TYR A 32 -14.55 22.16 4.00
C TYR A 32 -14.21 21.73 5.44
N LYS A 33 -15.22 21.25 6.19
CA LYS A 33 -14.99 20.61 7.50
C LYS A 33 -14.21 19.30 7.38
N ASP A 34 -14.41 18.60 6.27
CA ASP A 34 -13.69 17.37 5.97
C ASP A 34 -12.30 17.69 5.42
N ALA A 35 -11.27 17.21 6.11
CA ALA A 35 -9.88 17.51 5.75
C ALA A 35 -9.53 17.00 4.35
N PHE A 36 -10.01 15.83 3.93
CA PHE A 36 -9.70 15.31 2.60
C PHE A 36 -10.32 16.17 1.49
N LYS A 37 -11.57 16.61 1.64
CA LYS A 37 -12.22 17.55 0.72
C LYS A 37 -11.52 18.90 0.68
N GLN A 38 -11.09 19.40 1.83
CA GLN A 38 -10.31 20.63 1.90
C GLN A 38 -9.01 20.52 1.09
N HIS A 39 -8.22 19.47 1.33
CA HIS A 39 -6.94 19.27 0.63
C HIS A 39 -7.14 18.99 -0.87
N ALA A 40 -8.15 18.20 -1.25
CA ALA A 40 -8.49 17.98 -2.66
C ALA A 40 -8.86 19.29 -3.38
N CYS A 41 -9.63 20.16 -2.73
CA CYS A 41 -9.95 21.49 -3.26
C CYS A 41 -8.70 22.37 -3.44
N LEU A 42 -7.80 22.38 -2.44
CA LEU A 42 -6.55 23.14 -2.52
C LEU A 42 -5.64 22.65 -3.64
N ILE A 43 -5.55 21.33 -3.84
CA ILE A 43 -4.84 20.72 -4.96
C ILE A 43 -5.45 21.17 -6.29
N GLU A 44 -6.78 21.12 -6.43
CA GLU A 44 -7.45 21.57 -7.64
C GLU A 44 -7.14 23.04 -7.93
N HIS A 45 -7.17 23.91 -6.93
CA HIS A 45 -6.79 25.32 -7.09
C HIS A 45 -5.34 25.49 -7.55
N ALA A 46 -4.39 24.73 -6.98
CA ALA A 46 -3.00 24.78 -7.41
C ALA A 46 -2.86 24.38 -8.88
N VAL A 47 -3.52 23.29 -9.30
CA VAL A 47 -3.52 22.83 -10.70
C VAL A 47 -4.19 23.83 -11.63
N GLN A 48 -5.31 24.43 -11.23
CA GLN A 48 -5.97 25.48 -12.02
C GLN A 48 -5.09 26.73 -12.11
N GLY A 49 -4.35 27.08 -11.06
CA GLY A 49 -3.35 28.16 -11.09
C GLY A 49 -2.25 27.90 -12.12
N ILE A 50 -1.71 26.67 -12.15
CA ILE A 50 -0.74 26.25 -13.18
C ILE A 50 -1.37 26.36 -14.57
N ASN A 51 -2.56 25.79 -14.77
CA ASN A 51 -3.25 25.83 -16.06
C ASN A 51 -3.50 27.27 -16.53
N TYR A 52 -3.96 28.13 -15.62
CA TYR A 52 -4.18 29.55 -15.88
C TYR A 52 -2.89 30.27 -16.29
N SER A 53 -1.77 30.01 -15.59
CA SER A 53 -0.46 30.56 -15.94
C SER A 53 0.04 30.14 -17.33
N LEU A 54 -0.50 29.03 -17.84
CA LEU A 54 -0.23 28.48 -19.17
C LEU A 54 -1.37 28.80 -20.15
N ASN A 55 -2.14 29.87 -19.91
CA ASN A 55 -3.26 30.32 -20.76
C ASN A 55 -4.33 29.25 -20.99
N ASN A 56 -4.58 28.41 -19.98
CA ASN A 56 -5.57 27.33 -20.00
C ASN A 56 -5.34 26.29 -21.12
N THR A 57 -4.09 26.02 -21.46
CA THR A 57 -3.71 25.11 -22.56
C THR A 57 -3.54 23.66 -22.14
N LEU A 58 -3.53 23.34 -20.84
CA LEU A 58 -3.27 21.98 -20.39
C LEU A 58 -4.44 21.06 -20.74
N SER A 59 -4.11 19.92 -21.34
CA SER A 59 -5.04 18.82 -21.52
C SER A 59 -5.49 18.23 -20.18
N ARG A 60 -6.58 17.46 -20.20
CA ARG A 60 -7.03 16.71 -19.00
C ARG A 60 -5.94 15.79 -18.45
N ASN A 61 -5.16 15.13 -19.31
CA ASN A 61 -4.09 14.24 -18.91
C ASN A 61 -2.96 14.99 -18.20
N GLU A 62 -2.57 16.17 -18.70
CA GLU A 62 -1.54 16.99 -18.07
C GLU A 62 -2.03 17.52 -16.72
N MET A 63 -3.28 17.99 -16.64
CA MET A 63 -3.89 18.37 -15.36
C MET A 63 -3.92 17.20 -14.37
N ASP A 64 -4.24 15.98 -14.81
CA ASP A 64 -4.26 14.80 -13.93
C ASP A 64 -2.85 14.39 -13.46
N ILE A 65 -1.81 14.66 -14.25
CA ILE A 65 -0.41 14.52 -13.81
C ILE A 65 -0.12 15.53 -12.69
N TYR A 66 -0.45 16.81 -12.88
CA TYR A 66 -0.24 17.83 -11.85
C TYR A 66 -1.05 17.55 -10.59
N ARG A 67 -2.29 17.08 -10.70
CA ARG A 67 -3.11 16.65 -9.54
C ARG A 67 -2.40 15.56 -8.73
N ALA A 68 -1.84 14.55 -9.41
CA ALA A 68 -1.09 13.48 -8.74
C ALA A 68 0.19 14.01 -8.07
N LEU A 69 0.94 14.90 -8.73
CA LEU A 69 2.16 15.48 -8.16
C LEU A 69 1.87 16.36 -6.94
N GLU A 70 0.88 17.23 -7.04
CA GLU A 70 0.45 18.10 -5.93
C GLU A 70 -0.09 17.27 -4.75
N ALA A 71 -0.90 16.25 -5.00
CA ALA A 71 -1.37 15.33 -3.96
C ALA A 71 -0.21 14.63 -3.25
N MET A 72 0.75 14.11 -4.02
CA MET A 72 1.95 13.45 -3.48
C MET A 72 2.76 14.42 -2.59
N ASN A 73 3.12 15.59 -3.13
CA ASN A 73 3.93 16.57 -2.42
C ASN A 73 3.22 17.07 -1.14
N LEU A 74 1.92 17.34 -1.23
CA LEU A 74 1.12 17.78 -0.09
C LEU A 74 1.13 16.74 1.02
N ILE A 75 0.90 15.47 0.70
CA ILE A 75 0.88 14.37 1.67
C ILE A 75 2.22 14.25 2.39
N GLN A 76 3.34 14.32 1.66
CA GLN A 76 4.67 14.26 2.27
C GLN A 76 4.92 15.40 3.26
N ASN A 77 4.39 16.59 2.97
CA ASN A 77 4.54 17.77 3.82
C ASN A 77 3.64 17.72 5.06
N ILE A 78 2.37 17.35 4.89
CA ILE A 78 1.41 17.35 6.00
C ILE A 78 1.59 16.12 6.91
N ALA A 79 1.98 14.96 6.35
CA ALA A 79 2.09 13.70 7.06
C ALA A 79 3.53 13.13 7.04
N GLY A 80 4.52 13.87 7.50
CA GLY A 80 5.94 13.48 7.32
C GLY A 80 6.38 12.19 8.03
N SER A 81 7.13 11.34 7.32
CA SER A 81 7.70 10.10 7.87
C SER A 81 8.79 10.33 8.92
N GLY A 82 9.53 11.43 8.83
CA GLY A 82 10.44 11.84 9.91
C GLY A 82 9.70 12.17 11.21
N ARG A 83 8.49 12.77 11.12
CA ARG A 83 7.64 13.03 12.29
C ARG A 83 7.12 11.73 12.89
N TYR A 84 6.72 10.77 12.04
CA TYR A 84 6.37 9.43 12.48
C TYR A 84 7.52 8.79 13.25
N ASN A 85 8.73 8.75 12.66
CA ASN A 85 9.90 8.13 13.28
C ASN A 85 10.25 8.77 14.63
N TYR A 86 10.21 10.10 14.71
CA TYR A 86 10.40 10.81 15.98
C TYR A 86 9.37 10.40 17.03
N LEU A 87 8.09 10.39 16.67
CA LEU A 87 7.01 10.02 17.59
C LEU A 87 7.10 8.56 18.04
N THR A 88 7.45 7.62 17.16
CA THR A 88 7.64 6.22 17.55
C THR A 88 8.80 6.01 18.53
N LEU A 89 9.84 6.84 18.43
CA LEU A 89 11.03 6.71 19.29
C LEU A 89 10.91 7.49 20.61
N THR A 90 10.12 8.55 20.64
CA THR A 90 10.05 9.47 21.80
C THR A 90 8.75 9.40 22.59
N SER A 91 7.70 8.77 22.05
CA SER A 91 6.45 8.62 22.79
C SER A 91 6.60 7.53 23.87
N GLU A 92 6.27 7.88 25.11
CA GLU A 92 6.20 6.91 26.20
C GLU A 92 5.06 5.92 25.95
N LYS A 93 5.41 4.69 25.56
CA LYS A 93 4.65 3.42 25.62
C LYS A 93 3.14 3.38 25.27
N SER A 94 2.51 4.41 24.71
CA SER A 94 1.03 4.42 24.61
C SER A 94 0.41 5.16 23.43
N VAL A 95 1.16 5.91 22.62
CA VAL A 95 0.59 6.37 21.35
C VAL A 95 0.85 5.30 20.30
N ALA A 96 0.02 4.26 20.29
CA ALA A 96 -0.09 3.41 19.11
C ALA A 96 -0.47 4.34 17.95
N LEU A 97 0.51 4.68 17.10
CA LEU A 97 0.27 5.47 15.91
C LEU A 97 -0.56 4.60 14.98
N SER A 98 -1.88 4.80 15.02
CA SER A 98 -2.81 3.98 14.29
C SER A 98 -2.61 4.16 12.80
N MET A 99 -2.31 3.07 12.11
CA MET A 99 -2.24 3.03 10.66
C MET A 99 -3.61 3.15 9.99
N ASN A 100 -4.68 2.97 10.77
CA ASN A 100 -6.07 2.87 10.30
C ASN A 100 -6.86 4.17 10.49
N GLU A 101 -6.35 5.13 11.29
CA GLU A 101 -7.05 6.39 11.60
C GLU A 101 -6.53 7.56 10.75
N GLN A 102 -6.95 7.58 9.48
CA GLN A 102 -6.48 8.56 8.48
C GLN A 102 -6.67 10.03 8.91
N SER A 103 -7.78 10.35 9.58
CA SER A 103 -8.04 11.68 10.11
C SER A 103 -7.09 12.07 11.24
N LEU A 104 -6.70 11.13 12.09
CA LEU A 104 -5.75 11.37 13.18
C LEU A 104 -4.34 11.61 12.63
N MET A 105 -3.98 10.92 11.56
CA MET A 105 -2.70 11.08 10.87
C MET A 105 -2.56 12.45 10.24
N LEU A 106 -3.61 12.93 9.55
CA LEU A 106 -3.65 14.32 9.06
C LEU A 106 -3.58 15.31 10.22
N LYS A 107 -4.34 15.09 11.30
CA LYS A 107 -4.39 15.99 12.45
C LYS A 107 -3.06 16.10 13.20
N ARG A 108 -2.35 14.98 13.36
CA ARG A 108 -1.06 14.91 14.08
C ARG A 108 0.16 15.01 13.15
N GLY A 109 -0.09 15.00 11.85
CA GLY A 109 0.87 15.16 10.79
C GLY A 109 1.91 14.06 10.67
N TYR A 110 1.64 12.83 11.09
CA TYR A 110 2.59 11.73 10.88
C TYR A 110 2.07 10.78 9.80
N GLY A 111 2.97 10.13 9.09
CA GLY A 111 2.60 9.09 8.13
C GLY A 111 3.82 8.37 7.54
N ILE A 112 3.66 7.07 7.31
CA ILE A 112 4.59 6.24 6.54
C ILE A 112 3.91 5.74 5.26
N CYS A 113 4.59 4.87 4.51
CA CYS A 113 4.19 4.46 3.18
C CYS A 113 2.73 4.00 3.05
N GLY A 114 2.25 3.15 3.97
CA GLY A 114 0.86 2.70 3.97
C GLY A 114 -0.15 3.84 4.17
N ASN A 115 0.16 4.80 5.03
CA ASN A 115 -0.71 5.95 5.28
C ASN A 115 -0.72 6.89 4.08
N HIS A 116 0.46 7.19 3.55
CA HIS A 116 0.61 8.03 2.37
C HIS A 116 -0.17 7.48 1.18
N GLN A 117 -0.07 6.18 0.93
CA GLN A 117 -0.85 5.49 -0.10
C GLN A 117 -2.36 5.68 0.11
N VAL A 118 -2.87 5.44 1.32
CA VAL A 118 -4.33 5.58 1.58
C VAL A 118 -4.79 7.02 1.42
N MET A 119 -4.08 7.99 2.00
CA MET A 119 -4.41 9.40 1.87
C MET A 119 -4.39 9.85 0.41
N PHE A 120 -3.39 9.39 -0.35
CA PHE A 120 -3.27 9.68 -1.77
C PHE A 120 -4.47 9.16 -2.54
N LEU A 121 -4.84 7.90 -2.35
CA LEU A 121 -5.97 7.29 -3.05
C LEU A 121 -7.30 7.99 -2.74
N GLN A 122 -7.54 8.39 -1.49
CA GLN A 122 -8.74 9.14 -1.09
C GLN A 122 -8.78 10.52 -1.76
N ILE A 123 -7.65 11.24 -1.81
CA ILE A 123 -7.57 12.53 -2.51
C ILE A 123 -7.81 12.35 -4.01
N MET A 124 -7.19 11.34 -4.63
CA MET A 124 -7.35 11.08 -6.06
C MET A 124 -8.80 10.72 -6.43
N GLU A 125 -9.50 9.97 -5.56
CA GLU A 125 -10.92 9.69 -5.71
C GLU A 125 -11.77 10.98 -5.69
N LEU A 126 -11.53 11.88 -4.73
CA LEU A 126 -12.22 13.18 -4.66
C LEU A 126 -11.96 14.06 -5.88
N LEU A 127 -10.74 13.99 -6.43
CA LEU A 127 -10.34 14.68 -7.67
C LEU A 127 -10.85 13.98 -8.94
N LYS A 128 -11.54 12.84 -8.80
CA LYS A 128 -12.04 11.99 -9.88
C LYS A 128 -10.92 11.50 -10.82
N VAL A 129 -9.72 11.30 -10.28
CA VAL A 129 -8.59 10.74 -11.00
C VAL A 129 -8.40 9.29 -10.57
N LYS A 130 -8.50 8.36 -11.53
CA LYS A 130 -8.42 6.93 -11.22
C LYS A 130 -7.00 6.56 -10.79
N ALA A 131 -6.86 6.09 -9.56
CA ALA A 131 -5.61 5.57 -8.99
C ALA A 131 -5.82 4.19 -8.37
N ARG A 132 -4.74 3.43 -8.13
CA ARG A 132 -4.76 2.14 -7.44
C ARG A 132 -3.54 1.96 -6.52
N PRO A 133 -3.69 1.28 -5.36
CA PRO A 133 -2.56 0.94 -4.53
C PRO A 133 -1.67 -0.10 -5.22
N VAL A 134 -0.37 0.05 -4.99
CA VAL A 134 0.65 -0.94 -5.31
C VAL A 134 1.46 -1.21 -4.05
N ASP A 135 1.56 -2.48 -3.67
CA ASP A 135 2.31 -2.92 -2.49
C ASP A 135 3.45 -3.84 -2.92
N PHE A 136 4.60 -3.63 -2.30
CA PHE A 136 5.82 -4.38 -2.53
C PHE A 136 6.15 -5.17 -1.28
N TYR A 137 6.52 -6.43 -1.46
CA TYR A 137 7.04 -7.31 -0.42
C TYR A 137 8.34 -7.90 -0.91
N TYR A 138 9.41 -7.70 -0.15
CA TYR A 138 10.75 -8.04 -0.59
C TYR A 138 11.65 -8.41 0.57
N THR A 139 12.82 -8.93 0.23
CA THR A 139 13.91 -9.15 1.19
C THR A 139 15.00 -8.11 0.95
N ASP A 140 15.39 -7.39 1.99
CA ASP A 140 16.46 -6.40 1.91
C ASP A 140 17.84 -7.08 1.73
N ILE A 141 18.89 -6.27 1.59
CA ILE A 141 20.27 -6.77 1.45
C ILE A 141 20.77 -7.55 2.68
N ASN A 142 20.13 -7.40 3.84
CA ASN A 142 20.47 -8.09 5.09
C ASN A 142 19.64 -9.36 5.31
N GLY A 143 18.80 -9.75 4.36
CA GLY A 143 17.94 -10.92 4.50
C GLY A 143 16.65 -10.68 5.30
N GLN A 144 16.31 -9.43 5.62
CA GLN A 144 15.11 -9.08 6.37
C GLN A 144 13.90 -8.91 5.45
N SER A 145 12.75 -9.43 5.86
CA SER A 145 11.48 -9.18 5.17
C SER A 145 11.07 -7.72 5.34
N CYS A 146 10.88 -7.04 4.23
CA CYS A 146 10.48 -5.64 4.16
C CYS A 146 9.27 -5.46 3.23
N ASN A 147 8.60 -4.33 3.39
CA ASN A 147 7.46 -3.96 2.58
C ASN A 147 7.44 -2.47 2.27
N HIS A 148 6.85 -2.12 1.14
CA HIS A 148 6.65 -0.73 0.74
C HIS A 148 5.30 -0.52 0.07
N ALA A 149 4.77 0.70 0.14
CA ALA A 149 3.48 1.06 -0.43
C ALA A 149 3.61 2.30 -1.32
N ALA A 150 3.07 2.19 -2.53
CA ALA A 150 3.08 3.22 -3.58
C ALA A 150 1.74 3.22 -4.32
N ALA A 151 1.61 3.96 -5.42
CA ALA A 151 0.40 3.93 -6.25
C ALA A 151 0.70 3.93 -7.74
N GLU A 152 -0.30 3.51 -8.51
CA GLU A 152 -0.37 3.78 -9.93
C GLU A 152 -1.56 4.71 -10.22
N VAL A 153 -1.33 5.74 -11.04
CA VAL A 153 -2.37 6.67 -11.49
C VAL A 153 -2.65 6.43 -12.97
N LYS A 154 -3.92 6.35 -13.35
CA LYS A 154 -4.32 6.18 -14.74
C LYS A 154 -4.34 7.55 -15.43
N ILE A 155 -3.31 7.81 -16.24
CA ILE A 155 -3.20 9.02 -17.06
C ILE A 155 -3.53 8.64 -18.51
N GLY A 156 -4.63 9.18 -19.03
CA GLY A 156 -5.22 8.73 -20.28
C GLY A 156 -5.54 7.23 -20.25
N LYS A 157 -4.91 6.47 -21.14
CA LYS A 157 -5.09 5.01 -21.23
C LYS A 157 -4.03 4.19 -20.48
N LYS A 158 -3.06 4.83 -19.82
CA LYS A 158 -1.88 4.16 -19.26
C LYS A 158 -1.79 4.33 -17.74
N TRP A 159 -1.37 3.29 -17.04
CA TRP A 159 -1.01 3.36 -15.63
C TRP A 159 0.41 3.92 -15.49
N ARG A 160 0.59 4.85 -14.56
CA ARG A 160 1.83 5.56 -14.27
C ARG A 160 2.22 5.36 -12.82
N TYR A 161 3.48 5.06 -12.58
CA TYR A 161 3.97 4.72 -11.25
C TYR A 161 4.35 5.98 -10.46
N PHE A 162 3.88 6.06 -9.21
CA PHE A 162 4.15 7.14 -8.27
C PHE A 162 4.55 6.54 -6.92
N ASP A 163 5.74 6.87 -6.44
CA ASP A 163 6.14 6.61 -5.07
C ASP A 163 5.82 7.82 -4.21
N ILE A 164 4.70 7.75 -3.48
CA ILE A 164 4.22 8.87 -2.68
C ILE A 164 5.16 9.16 -1.50
N THR A 165 5.68 8.11 -0.87
CA THR A 165 6.48 8.21 0.37
C THR A 165 7.78 8.92 0.12
N TRP A 166 8.46 8.54 -0.96
CA TRP A 166 9.74 9.08 -1.35
C TRP A 166 9.63 10.24 -2.33
N GLY A 167 8.41 10.58 -2.77
CA GLY A 167 8.14 11.72 -3.65
C GLY A 167 8.78 11.53 -5.02
N SER A 168 8.72 10.31 -5.53
CA SER A 168 9.48 9.89 -6.71
C SER A 168 8.58 9.45 -7.86
N ILE A 169 8.96 9.90 -9.05
CA ILE A 169 8.38 9.52 -10.34
C ILE A 169 9.49 9.14 -11.31
N TRP A 170 9.12 8.50 -12.42
CA TRP A 170 10.05 8.13 -13.48
C TRP A 170 9.55 8.59 -14.83
N VAL A 171 10.43 9.22 -15.60
CA VAL A 171 10.15 9.74 -16.94
C VAL A 171 11.13 9.16 -17.95
N LYS A 172 10.67 8.90 -19.18
CA LYS A 172 11.58 8.50 -20.26
C LYS A 172 12.54 9.64 -20.63
N GLU A 173 12.00 10.86 -20.70
CA GLU A 173 12.70 12.07 -21.11
C GLU A 173 12.76 13.04 -19.93
N LYS A 174 13.97 13.52 -19.61
CA LYS A 174 14.18 14.46 -18.49
C LYS A 174 13.35 15.72 -18.76
N ASN A 175 12.65 16.20 -17.73
CA ASN A 175 11.76 17.37 -17.79
C ASN A 175 10.53 17.23 -18.70
N ASN A 176 10.16 16.01 -19.12
CA ASN A 176 8.94 15.76 -19.90
C ASN A 176 7.97 14.86 -19.13
N LEU A 177 7.06 15.48 -18.37
CA LEU A 177 6.08 14.77 -17.54
C LEU A 177 5.09 13.91 -18.34
N SER A 178 4.86 14.21 -19.62
CA SER A 178 4.01 13.36 -20.47
C SER A 178 4.59 11.95 -20.68
N THR A 179 5.91 11.80 -20.45
CA THR A 179 6.64 10.54 -20.60
C THR A 179 6.78 9.74 -19.31
N LEU A 180 5.93 10.02 -18.31
CA LEU A 180 5.80 9.20 -17.11
C LEU A 180 5.71 7.71 -17.47
N LEU A 181 6.39 6.88 -16.69
CA LEU A 181 6.54 5.44 -16.94
C LEU A 181 5.55 4.61 -16.12
N SER A 182 5.24 3.41 -16.62
CA SER A 182 4.55 2.38 -15.83
C SER A 182 5.53 1.74 -14.84
N LEU A 183 5.02 0.99 -13.86
CA LEU A 183 5.87 0.27 -12.93
C LEU A 183 6.73 -0.77 -13.64
N GLU A 184 6.19 -1.48 -14.64
CA GLU A 184 6.96 -2.45 -15.42
C GLU A 184 8.18 -1.80 -16.09
N ASP A 185 8.00 -0.64 -16.72
CA ASP A 185 9.11 0.07 -17.35
C ASP A 185 10.14 0.54 -16.31
N VAL A 186 9.70 0.92 -15.09
CA VAL A 186 10.59 1.28 -13.98
C VAL A 186 11.40 0.07 -13.49
N LEU A 187 10.77 -1.10 -13.33
CA LEU A 187 11.43 -2.34 -12.92
C LEU A 187 12.44 -2.82 -13.98
N ASP A 188 12.13 -2.58 -15.26
CA ASP A 188 13.04 -2.80 -16.39
C ASP A 188 14.16 -1.74 -16.49
N LYS A 189 14.26 -0.85 -15.51
CA LYS A 189 15.24 0.25 -15.45
C LYS A 189 15.18 1.19 -16.66
N LYS A 190 14.00 1.37 -17.25
CA LYS A 190 13.78 2.35 -18.31
C LYS A 190 13.56 3.72 -17.65
N GLY A 191 14.18 4.74 -18.22
CA GLY A 191 13.96 6.14 -17.84
C GLY A 191 14.82 6.68 -16.69
N LYS A 192 14.42 7.85 -16.22
CA LYS A 192 15.15 8.66 -15.24
C LYS A 192 14.23 8.97 -14.06
N ARG A 193 14.74 8.71 -12.86
CA ARG A 193 14.10 9.08 -11.60
C ARG A 193 14.07 10.61 -11.46
N MET A 194 12.93 11.14 -11.06
CA MET A 194 12.76 12.49 -10.55
C MET A 194 12.18 12.38 -9.14
N SER A 195 12.90 12.90 -8.14
CA SER A 195 12.50 12.83 -6.73
C SER A 195 12.45 14.24 -6.13
N GLY A 196 11.49 14.47 -5.24
CA GLY A 196 11.35 15.73 -4.52
C GLY A 196 12.45 15.97 -3.46
N LEU A 197 12.49 17.21 -2.95
CA LEU A 197 13.40 17.64 -1.86
C LEU A 197 12.78 17.40 -0.47
N ASN A 198 12.04 16.31 -0.28
CA ASN A 198 11.45 16.03 1.04
C ASN A 198 12.55 15.62 2.03
N SER A 199 12.48 16.12 3.25
CA SER A 199 13.54 15.96 4.25
C SER A 199 13.85 14.50 4.59
N TRP A 200 12.84 13.62 4.56
CA TRP A 200 13.01 12.20 4.82
C TRP A 200 13.81 11.51 3.72
N TYR A 201 13.46 11.72 2.44
CA TYR A 201 14.23 11.21 1.31
C TYR A 201 15.66 11.73 1.29
N LEU A 202 15.86 13.02 1.59
CA LEU A 202 17.21 13.62 1.69
C LEU A 202 18.02 12.99 2.83
N HIS A 203 17.40 12.69 3.97
CA HIS A 203 18.04 12.00 5.09
C HIS A 203 18.59 10.62 4.70
N PHE A 204 17.96 9.90 3.76
CA PHE A 204 18.48 8.62 3.28
C PHE A 204 19.50 8.76 2.16
N THR A 205 19.38 9.79 1.32
CA THR A 205 20.20 9.91 0.11
C THR A 205 21.50 10.69 0.28
N TYR A 206 21.54 11.68 1.19
CA TYR A 206 22.72 12.51 1.40
C TYR A 206 23.77 11.90 2.34
N PRO A 207 23.41 11.39 3.52
CA PRO A 207 24.32 10.60 4.33
C PRO A 207 24.48 9.22 3.67
N ARG A 208 25.70 8.87 3.23
CA ARG A 208 26.01 7.58 2.56
C ARG A 208 25.77 6.33 3.42
N LEU A 209 25.22 6.46 4.63
CA LEU A 209 25.19 5.41 5.65
C LEU A 209 23.81 4.78 5.85
N VAL A 210 22.74 5.30 5.23
CA VAL A 210 21.35 4.90 5.57
C VAL A 210 20.70 4.00 4.51
N GLY A 211 21.36 3.76 3.37
CA GLY A 211 20.86 2.87 2.29
C GLY A 211 20.03 3.60 1.23
N ASP A 212 19.77 2.94 0.09
CA ASP A 212 18.92 3.49 -0.98
C ASP A 212 17.44 3.34 -0.59
N PRO A 213 16.68 4.44 -0.39
CA PRO A 213 15.27 4.35 -0.01
C PRO A 213 14.39 3.67 -1.07
N LEU A 214 14.90 3.50 -2.29
CA LEU A 214 14.21 2.83 -3.40
C LEU A 214 14.76 1.44 -3.72
N GLU A 215 15.54 0.83 -2.82
CA GLU A 215 16.14 -0.49 -3.04
C GLU A 215 15.10 -1.58 -3.39
N TYR A 216 13.86 -1.42 -2.90
CA TYR A 216 12.75 -2.35 -3.13
C TYR A 216 12.44 -2.55 -4.62
N LEU A 217 12.78 -1.60 -5.50
CA LEU A 217 12.62 -1.74 -6.95
C LEU A 217 13.61 -2.74 -7.56
N THR A 218 14.69 -3.04 -6.85
CA THR A 218 15.76 -3.94 -7.30
C THR A 218 15.94 -5.18 -6.41
N ALA A 219 15.39 -5.14 -5.20
CA ALA A 219 15.45 -6.22 -4.22
C ALA A 219 14.90 -7.55 -4.77
N LYS A 220 15.36 -8.67 -4.20
CA LYS A 220 14.94 -10.02 -4.55
C LYS A 220 14.85 -10.91 -3.30
N PRO A 221 13.85 -11.79 -3.20
CA PRO A 221 12.65 -11.86 -4.06
C PRO A 221 11.81 -10.58 -3.96
N LEU A 222 11.09 -10.23 -5.03
CA LEU A 222 10.18 -9.08 -5.08
C LEU A 222 8.80 -9.57 -5.48
N GLN A 223 7.81 -9.27 -4.65
CA GLN A 223 6.40 -9.58 -4.90
C GLN A 223 5.61 -8.28 -4.93
N ILE A 224 4.69 -8.16 -5.88
CA ILE A 224 3.94 -6.92 -6.11
C ILE A 224 2.45 -7.25 -6.12
N LEU A 225 1.70 -6.59 -5.26
CA LEU A 225 0.24 -6.62 -5.27
C LEU A 225 -0.32 -5.32 -5.82
N ARG A 226 -1.42 -5.43 -6.56
CA ARG A 226 -2.16 -4.28 -7.10
C ARG A 226 -3.60 -4.36 -6.65
N ASN A 227 -4.16 -3.25 -6.20
CA ASN A 227 -5.48 -3.26 -5.53
C ASN A 227 -5.53 -4.29 -4.39
N LYS A 228 -4.43 -4.44 -3.64
CA LYS A 228 -4.29 -5.38 -2.52
C LYS A 228 -4.51 -6.87 -2.90
N GLY A 229 -4.56 -7.20 -4.19
CA GLY A 229 -4.75 -8.56 -4.69
C GLY A 229 -3.66 -8.99 -5.68
N GLY A 230 -3.70 -10.28 -6.03
CA GLY A 230 -2.66 -10.97 -6.78
C GLY A 230 -2.30 -12.31 -6.12
N LEU A 231 -1.13 -12.82 -6.47
CA LEU A 231 -0.58 -14.06 -5.90
C LEU A 231 0.62 -13.73 -5.02
N LEU A 232 0.57 -14.15 -3.76
CA LEU A 232 1.72 -14.10 -2.85
C LEU A 232 2.38 -15.47 -2.75
N THR A 233 3.69 -15.49 -2.86
CA THR A 233 4.51 -16.64 -2.48
C THR A 233 4.89 -16.52 -1.00
N VAL A 234 4.48 -17.50 -0.21
CA VAL A 234 4.72 -17.56 1.24
C VAL A 234 5.73 -18.68 1.52
N PRO A 235 6.90 -18.38 2.10
CA PRO A 235 7.86 -19.41 2.48
C PRO A 235 7.29 -20.36 3.54
N VAL A 236 7.71 -21.63 3.52
CA VAL A 236 7.44 -22.59 4.60
C VAL A 236 8.73 -22.84 5.36
N VAL A 237 8.73 -22.51 6.65
CA VAL A 237 9.89 -22.66 7.55
C VAL A 237 9.46 -23.48 8.75
N ASN A 238 10.20 -24.54 9.08
CA ASN A 238 9.86 -25.46 10.18
C ASN A 238 8.41 -25.97 10.11
N ASN A 239 7.97 -26.33 8.90
CA ASN A 239 6.60 -26.76 8.59
C ASN A 239 5.52 -25.71 8.92
N GLN A 240 5.85 -24.42 8.96
CA GLN A 240 4.89 -23.34 9.14
C GLN A 240 5.01 -22.29 8.05
N ALA A 241 3.90 -21.71 7.63
CA ALA A 241 3.90 -20.58 6.72
C ALA A 241 4.49 -19.33 7.39
N ALA A 242 5.59 -18.81 6.84
CA ALA A 242 6.27 -17.62 7.32
C ALA A 242 5.64 -16.36 6.70
N PHE A 243 4.74 -15.73 7.44
CA PHE A 243 4.01 -14.53 7.03
C PHE A 243 4.75 -13.22 7.38
N ASP A 244 6.03 -13.26 7.72
CA ASP A 244 6.77 -12.08 8.20
C ASP A 244 6.72 -10.93 7.18
N GLY A 245 6.01 -9.86 7.53
CA GLY A 245 5.78 -8.70 6.65
C GLY A 245 4.74 -8.90 5.54
N LEU A 246 4.16 -10.11 5.40
CA LEU A 246 3.17 -10.44 4.38
C LEU A 246 1.73 -10.29 4.89
N PRO A 247 0.76 -9.97 4.00
CA PRO A 247 -0.66 -10.03 4.34
C PRO A 247 -1.08 -11.42 4.77
N LYS A 248 -1.85 -11.48 5.86
CA LYS A 248 -2.39 -12.69 6.46
C LYS A 248 -3.84 -12.95 6.05
N TYR A 249 -4.19 -12.76 4.79
CA TYR A 249 -5.54 -13.06 4.31
C TYR A 249 -5.55 -13.56 2.87
N ILE A 250 -6.59 -14.30 2.52
CA ILE A 250 -6.91 -14.71 1.15
C ILE A 250 -8.33 -14.29 0.80
N GLY A 251 -8.64 -14.20 -0.48
CA GLY A 251 -9.93 -13.79 -1.00
C GLY A 251 -10.03 -12.30 -1.30
N LYS A 252 -11.26 -11.82 -1.41
CA LYS A 252 -11.59 -10.51 -1.96
C LYS A 252 -12.34 -9.67 -0.93
N THR A 253 -11.88 -8.44 -0.69
CA THR A 253 -12.59 -7.43 0.11
C THR A 253 -13.52 -6.60 -0.78
N SER A 254 -14.30 -5.67 -0.21
CA SER A 254 -15.20 -4.81 -0.98
C SER A 254 -14.49 -3.92 -2.02
N SER A 255 -13.22 -3.60 -1.79
CA SER A 255 -12.44 -2.67 -2.61
C SER A 255 -11.18 -3.28 -3.22
N SER A 256 -10.88 -4.55 -2.96
CA SER A 256 -9.66 -5.21 -3.45
C SER A 256 -9.91 -6.17 -4.60
N SER A 257 -8.85 -6.41 -5.38
CA SER A 257 -8.77 -7.64 -6.17
C SER A 257 -8.63 -8.86 -5.24
N PRO A 258 -8.98 -10.08 -5.69
CA PRO A 258 -8.74 -11.29 -4.91
C PRO A 258 -7.25 -11.47 -4.62
N LEU A 259 -6.93 -11.81 -3.38
CA LEU A 259 -5.61 -12.24 -2.93
C LEU A 259 -5.57 -13.75 -2.81
N SER A 260 -4.54 -14.36 -3.37
CA SER A 260 -4.25 -15.78 -3.27
C SER A 260 -2.83 -15.98 -2.75
N MET A 261 -2.55 -17.18 -2.26
CA MET A 261 -1.25 -17.55 -1.75
C MET A 261 -0.75 -18.82 -2.43
N LYS A 262 0.55 -18.93 -2.61
CA LYS A 262 1.26 -20.14 -2.99
C LYS A 262 2.36 -20.37 -1.99
N PHE A 263 2.43 -21.58 -1.47
CA PHE A 263 3.46 -21.93 -0.50
C PHE A 263 4.72 -22.41 -1.22
N LYS A 264 5.86 -21.87 -0.81
CA LYS A 264 7.18 -22.25 -1.34
C LYS A 264 7.71 -23.45 -0.57
N ASP A 265 8.58 -24.23 -1.21
CA ASP A 265 9.38 -25.28 -0.56
C ASP A 265 8.53 -26.44 0.03
N ILE A 266 7.35 -26.69 -0.56
CA ILE A 266 6.54 -27.90 -0.30
C ILE A 266 7.06 -29.05 -1.17
N PRO A 267 7.62 -30.13 -0.60
CA PRO A 267 8.28 -31.19 -1.36
C PRO A 267 7.33 -32.19 -2.04
N HIS A 268 6.14 -32.41 -1.48
CA HIS A 268 5.11 -33.32 -1.98
C HIS A 268 3.74 -32.89 -1.44
N SER A 269 2.65 -33.56 -1.85
CA SER A 269 1.33 -33.22 -1.32
C SER A 269 1.25 -33.55 0.16
N MET A 270 0.88 -32.57 0.99
CA MET A 270 0.85 -32.70 2.44
C MET A 270 -0.48 -32.22 3.00
N GLU A 271 -0.84 -32.78 4.15
CA GLU A 271 -1.89 -32.19 4.97
C GLU A 271 -1.38 -30.91 5.62
N ALA A 272 -2.25 -29.91 5.70
CA ALA A 272 -1.97 -28.68 6.42
C ALA A 272 -3.17 -28.30 7.29
N ILE A 273 -2.87 -27.75 8.47
CA ILE A 273 -3.85 -27.14 9.36
C ILE A 273 -3.84 -25.66 9.07
N ILE A 274 -4.93 -25.15 8.50
CA ILE A 274 -5.17 -23.72 8.35
C ILE A 274 -5.97 -23.21 9.56
N ASP A 275 -5.46 -22.17 10.22
CA ASP A 275 -6.12 -21.51 11.34
C ASP A 275 -6.69 -20.16 10.90
N VAL A 276 -8.01 -20.06 10.79
CA VAL A 276 -8.71 -18.86 10.34
C VAL A 276 -9.21 -18.07 11.55
N GLN A 277 -8.65 -16.89 11.79
CA GLN A 277 -9.03 -16.02 12.90
C GLN A 277 -10.20 -15.09 12.58
N GLY A 278 -10.40 -14.79 11.31
CA GLY A 278 -11.42 -13.85 10.87
C GLY A 278 -11.98 -14.21 9.51
N LYS A 279 -13.22 -13.81 9.26
CA LYS A 279 -13.89 -13.91 7.97
C LYS A 279 -14.63 -12.61 7.72
N GLY A 280 -14.58 -12.11 6.48
CA GLY A 280 -15.39 -10.98 6.06
C GLY A 280 -16.20 -11.28 4.82
N GLY A 281 -17.40 -10.71 4.77
CA GLY A 281 -18.44 -11.13 3.83
C GLY A 281 -19.27 -12.31 4.35
N LEU A 282 -20.36 -12.62 3.64
CA LEU A 282 -21.23 -13.75 4.00
C LEU A 282 -20.52 -15.09 3.73
N CYS A 283 -19.75 -15.16 2.64
CA CYS A 283 -18.99 -16.36 2.23
C CYS A 283 -19.88 -17.62 2.19
N THR A 284 -21.14 -17.47 1.76
CA THR A 284 -22.12 -18.57 1.74
C THR A 284 -22.06 -19.40 0.47
N LYS A 285 -21.45 -18.84 -0.58
CA LYS A 285 -21.29 -19.43 -1.90
C LYS A 285 -19.82 -19.47 -2.31
N SER A 286 -18.92 -19.45 -1.33
CA SER A 286 -17.48 -19.42 -1.53
C SER A 286 -16.78 -20.41 -0.62
N ALA A 287 -15.68 -20.97 -1.11
CA ALA A 287 -14.87 -21.96 -0.42
C ALA A 287 -13.39 -21.59 -0.55
N ILE A 288 -12.58 -22.06 0.40
CA ILE A 288 -11.14 -22.14 0.23
C ILE A 288 -10.86 -23.24 -0.79
N GLU A 289 -10.08 -22.94 -1.81
CA GLU A 289 -9.69 -23.89 -2.86
C GLU A 289 -8.19 -24.09 -2.86
N THR A 290 -7.80 -25.35 -3.02
CA THR A 290 -6.45 -25.76 -3.38
C THR A 290 -6.51 -26.66 -4.61
N ALA A 291 -5.36 -27.01 -5.19
CA ALA A 291 -5.31 -28.01 -6.26
C ALA A 291 -5.88 -29.39 -5.83
N SER A 292 -5.97 -29.64 -4.53
CA SER A 292 -6.37 -30.93 -3.96
C SER A 292 -7.82 -30.96 -3.45
N GLY A 293 -8.55 -29.84 -3.47
CA GLY A 293 -9.95 -29.82 -3.07
C GLY A 293 -10.53 -28.46 -2.73
N HIS A 294 -11.79 -28.49 -2.26
CA HIS A 294 -12.55 -27.33 -1.80
C HIS A 294 -12.90 -27.52 -0.32
N TYR A 295 -12.74 -26.46 0.46
CA TYR A 295 -12.89 -26.48 1.91
C TYR A 295 -13.76 -25.32 2.38
N ALA A 296 -14.66 -25.58 3.33
CA ALA A 296 -15.52 -24.55 3.89
C ALA A 296 -14.69 -23.45 4.60
N ILE A 297 -15.14 -22.20 4.50
CA ILE A 297 -14.52 -21.07 5.19
C ILE A 297 -15.13 -20.95 6.59
N GLN A 298 -14.47 -21.55 7.57
CA GLN A 298 -14.89 -21.56 8.98
C GLN A 298 -13.81 -20.98 9.89
N LEU A 299 -14.22 -20.35 10.99
CA LEU A 299 -13.29 -19.86 12.01
C LEU A 299 -12.64 -21.02 12.76
N GLY A 300 -11.40 -20.81 13.21
CA GLY A 300 -10.58 -21.82 13.86
C GLY A 300 -9.84 -22.72 12.87
N LYS A 301 -9.51 -23.92 13.34
CA LYS A 301 -8.62 -24.84 12.63
C LYS A 301 -9.39 -25.76 11.68
N SER A 302 -8.90 -25.86 10.45
CA SER A 302 -9.40 -26.78 9.43
C SER A 302 -8.24 -27.58 8.83
N LEU A 303 -8.48 -28.84 8.50
CA LEU A 303 -7.52 -29.67 7.80
C LEU A 303 -7.74 -29.55 6.29
N ILE A 304 -6.70 -29.20 5.55
CA ILE A 304 -6.70 -29.08 4.09
C ILE A 304 -5.57 -29.92 3.48
N GLN A 305 -5.65 -30.18 2.18
CA GLN A 305 -4.57 -30.78 1.41
C GLN A 305 -3.91 -29.71 0.54
N VAL A 306 -2.58 -29.66 0.56
CA VAL A 306 -1.78 -28.68 -0.19
C VAL A 306 -0.75 -29.43 -1.01
N ALA A 307 -0.85 -29.33 -2.34
CA ALA A 307 0.11 -29.90 -3.27
C ALA A 307 1.28 -28.93 -3.55
N PRO A 308 2.45 -29.42 -3.99
CA PRO A 308 3.54 -28.57 -4.43
C PRO A 308 3.07 -27.61 -5.52
N GLY A 309 3.41 -26.33 -5.35
CA GLY A 309 3.04 -25.32 -6.33
C GLY A 309 1.58 -24.89 -6.33
N SER A 310 0.73 -25.50 -5.48
CA SER A 310 -0.71 -25.20 -5.42
C SER A 310 -0.98 -23.79 -4.90
N GLU A 311 -2.03 -23.20 -5.44
CA GLU A 311 -2.58 -21.93 -4.99
C GLU A 311 -3.66 -22.21 -3.94
N LEU A 312 -3.54 -21.53 -2.80
CA LEU A 312 -4.57 -21.37 -1.79
C LEU A 312 -5.34 -20.09 -2.09
N ALA A 313 -6.58 -20.22 -2.53
CA ALA A 313 -7.44 -19.10 -2.90
C ALA A 313 -8.83 -19.25 -2.30
N ILE A 314 -9.64 -18.19 -2.35
CA ILE A 314 -11.09 -18.29 -2.16
C ILE A 314 -11.73 -18.17 -3.53
N LYS A 315 -12.57 -19.15 -3.89
CA LYS A 315 -13.39 -19.13 -5.10
C LYS A 315 -14.87 -19.29 -4.76
N GLY A 316 -15.72 -18.61 -5.53
CA GLY A 316 -17.16 -18.60 -5.32
C GLY A 316 -17.84 -17.37 -5.90
N ASP A 317 -19.15 -17.31 -5.69
CA ASP A 317 -20.04 -16.28 -6.26
C ASP A 317 -20.30 -15.10 -5.31
N ASP A 318 -19.78 -15.12 -4.08
CA ASP A 318 -19.95 -14.00 -3.16
C ASP A 318 -19.19 -12.76 -3.67
N ALA A 319 -19.87 -11.61 -3.72
CA ALA A 319 -19.31 -10.36 -4.27
C ALA A 319 -17.99 -9.93 -3.58
N TYR A 320 -17.90 -10.18 -2.27
CA TYR A 320 -16.69 -10.13 -1.47
C TYR A 320 -16.74 -11.24 -0.43
N CYS A 321 -15.63 -11.96 -0.29
CA CYS A 321 -15.43 -13.00 0.70
C CYS A 321 -13.92 -13.15 0.92
N TYR A 322 -13.49 -13.04 2.18
CA TYR A 322 -12.09 -13.21 2.55
C TYR A 322 -11.94 -13.90 3.90
N ALA A 323 -10.81 -14.57 4.09
CA ALA A 323 -10.42 -15.25 5.33
C ALA A 323 -9.09 -14.68 5.83
N VAL A 324 -9.03 -14.34 7.11
CA VAL A 324 -7.82 -13.89 7.81
C VAL A 324 -7.16 -15.11 8.45
N ILE A 325 -5.96 -15.44 7.97
CA ILE A 325 -5.19 -16.62 8.34
C ILE A 325 -4.24 -16.26 9.47
N ASN A 326 -4.38 -16.91 10.61
CA ASN A 326 -3.41 -16.79 11.70
C ASN A 326 -2.12 -17.53 11.40
N ASN A 327 -2.28 -18.81 11.02
CA ASN A 327 -1.19 -19.75 10.77
C ASN A 327 -1.61 -20.82 9.76
N VAL A 328 -0.61 -21.40 9.09
CA VAL A 328 -0.73 -22.64 8.31
C VAL A 328 0.39 -23.56 8.75
N GLU A 329 0.03 -24.70 9.36
CA GLU A 329 0.96 -25.72 9.87
C GLU A 329 0.91 -26.95 8.95
N PHE A 330 2.02 -27.29 8.31
CA PHE A 330 2.16 -28.45 7.44
C PHE A 330 2.49 -29.70 8.26
N ILE A 331 1.93 -30.84 7.87
CA ILE A 331 2.13 -32.13 8.53
C ILE A 331 3.01 -33.01 7.63
N PRO A 332 4.34 -33.05 7.83
CA PRO A 332 5.25 -33.81 6.97
C PRO A 332 5.16 -35.32 7.19
N ASP A 333 4.90 -35.74 8.42
CA ASP A 333 4.71 -37.13 8.78
C ASP A 333 3.41 -37.25 9.55
N ARG A 334 2.42 -37.84 8.87
CA ARG A 334 1.08 -38.05 9.41
C ARG A 334 1.09 -38.95 10.64
N ASP A 335 1.91 -39.99 10.64
CA ASP A 335 1.90 -41.00 11.69
C ASP A 335 2.54 -40.44 12.96
N SER A 336 3.68 -39.76 12.82
CA SER A 336 4.31 -39.03 13.94
C SER A 336 3.38 -37.96 14.52
N TYR A 337 2.65 -37.22 13.66
CA TYR A 337 1.71 -36.20 14.14
C TYR A 337 0.52 -36.80 14.89
N LEU A 338 -0.05 -37.90 14.36
CA LEU A 338 -1.14 -38.63 15.00
C LEU A 338 -0.73 -39.17 16.37
N GLN A 339 0.49 -39.69 16.51
CA GLN A 339 1.01 -40.16 17.80
C GLN A 339 1.16 -39.03 18.82
N ALA A 340 1.65 -37.86 18.37
CA ALA A 340 1.86 -36.72 19.25
C ALA A 340 0.54 -36.02 19.66
N LYS A 341 -0.46 -35.99 18.78
CA LYS A 341 -1.72 -35.23 18.96
C LYS A 341 -2.97 -36.01 18.49
N PRO A 342 -3.25 -37.19 19.04
CA PRO A 342 -4.24 -38.11 18.48
C PRO A 342 -5.67 -37.55 18.49
N LEU A 343 -6.10 -36.96 19.61
CA LEU A 343 -7.47 -36.46 19.77
C LEU A 343 -7.76 -35.24 18.90
N SER A 344 -6.85 -34.26 18.87
CA SER A 344 -7.07 -33.04 18.07
C SER A 344 -6.99 -33.32 16.57
N TYR A 345 -6.08 -34.21 16.15
CA TYR A 345 -5.99 -34.62 14.76
C TYR A 345 -7.20 -35.46 14.32
N ALA A 346 -7.69 -36.39 15.15
CA ALA A 346 -8.92 -37.14 14.88
C ALA A 346 -10.15 -36.22 14.76
N ALA A 347 -10.27 -35.22 15.63
CA ALA A 347 -11.33 -34.22 15.55
C ALA A 347 -11.26 -33.40 14.24
N LEU A 348 -10.07 -32.95 13.86
CA LEU A 348 -9.85 -32.24 12.58
C LEU A 348 -10.23 -33.10 11.38
N LYS A 349 -9.89 -34.39 11.40
CA LYS A 349 -10.27 -35.35 10.35
C LYS A 349 -11.78 -35.56 10.27
N LEU A 350 -12.46 -35.71 11.40
CA LEU A 350 -13.91 -35.85 11.45
C LEU A 350 -14.59 -34.58 10.90
N MET A 351 -14.12 -33.39 11.31
CA MET A 351 -14.64 -32.12 10.78
C MET A 351 -14.43 -31.99 9.27
N ALA A 352 -13.24 -32.36 8.77
CA ALA A 352 -12.98 -32.35 7.33
C ALA A 352 -13.92 -33.31 6.57
N TYR A 353 -14.18 -34.51 7.11
CA TYR A 353 -15.10 -35.48 6.54
C TYR A 353 -16.56 -34.96 6.51
N VAL A 354 -17.03 -34.40 7.63
CA VAL A 354 -18.39 -33.82 7.71
C VAL A 354 -18.53 -32.65 6.73
N ASN A 355 -17.51 -31.80 6.62
CA ASN A 355 -17.52 -30.67 5.70
C ASN A 355 -17.52 -31.13 4.23
N ASP A 356 -16.72 -32.13 3.84
CA ASP A 356 -16.77 -32.69 2.48
C ASP A 356 -18.16 -33.25 2.14
N TYR A 357 -18.82 -33.89 3.11
CA TYR A 357 -20.17 -34.41 2.92
C TYR A 357 -21.22 -33.29 2.79
N ALA A 358 -21.14 -32.26 3.63
CA ALA A 358 -22.12 -31.16 3.65
C ALA A 358 -21.96 -30.19 2.46
N TYR A 359 -20.73 -30.00 1.97
CA TYR A 359 -20.39 -29.02 0.93
C TYR A 359 -20.07 -29.63 -0.43
N LYS A 360 -20.25 -30.93 -0.61
CA LYS A 360 -20.15 -31.54 -1.94
C LYS A 360 -21.15 -30.84 -2.86
N PRO A 361 -20.69 -30.16 -3.93
CA PRO A 361 -21.62 -29.58 -4.89
C PRO A 361 -22.48 -30.72 -5.40
N THR A 362 -23.79 -30.59 -5.25
CA THR A 362 -24.74 -31.47 -5.93
C THR A 362 -24.38 -31.38 -7.40
N ARG A 363 -23.71 -32.41 -7.93
CA ARG A 363 -23.37 -32.48 -9.35
C ARG A 363 -24.69 -32.29 -10.09
N SER A 364 -24.87 -31.14 -10.71
CA SER A 364 -25.91 -30.93 -11.70
C SER A 364 -25.60 -31.93 -12.81
N GLY A 365 -26.35 -33.03 -12.81
CA GLY A 365 -26.37 -34.01 -13.89
C GLY A 365 -26.92 -33.39 -15.17
#